data_AF-A0A1I9Q6Z4-F1
#
_entry.id   AF-A0A1I9Q6Z4-F1
#
_cell.length_a   1.000
_cell.length_b   1.000
_cell.length_c   1.000
_cell.angle_alpha   90.00
_cell.angle_beta   90.00
_cell.angle_gamma   90.00
#
_symmetry.space_group_name_H-M   'P 1'
#
loop_
_entity.id
_entity.type
_entity.pdbx_description
1 polymer ?
#
loop_
_entity_poly.entity_id
_entity_poly.type
_entity_poly.pdbx_seq_one_letter_code
_entity_poly.pdbx_strand_id
1 'polypeptide(L)'
;MTILVIGLNINHNDESLFTADSDSSVAASPITVVFKMAGFGGGVHLVNAVLLTAVLSATNSCFYASSRMLMSLAQRGHAPKVLGYVTSQGVPVPALLVVLAVSCLSFLATIWGEGVAFRWFINLTGTSALLTWISIAFINLRFRRAWKIQGRDFLDLPFKAPFSPYLAWVAVILGALIFAGQGWAATTYDSDTLAQDIVGVYIGVVLFGGFFIAYWIYHLINFRGLPLFVPALEADFETGAVWKRGEGAIVREQDKEEKMAKERNAKPIARKWYKLLRLGRPL
;
A
#
# COMPACT_ATOMS: atom_id res chain seq x y z
N MET A 1 14.06 -3.63 9.59
CA MET A 1 15.31 -4.43 9.57
C MET A 1 16.44 -3.66 8.91
N THR A 2 16.31 -3.21 7.66
CA THR A 2 17.33 -2.37 6.99
C THR A 2 17.64 -1.08 7.76
N ILE A 3 16.62 -0.36 8.22
CA ILE A 3 16.77 0.87 9.02
C ILE A 3 17.57 0.62 10.31
N LEU A 4 17.35 -0.52 10.97
CA LEU A 4 18.04 -0.89 12.21
C LEU A 4 19.52 -1.20 11.94
N VAL A 5 19.82 -1.93 10.87
CA VAL A 5 21.21 -2.26 10.50
C VAL A 5 21.98 -0.99 10.11
N ILE A 6 21.37 -0.08 9.37
CA ILE A 6 21.98 1.21 8.98
C ILE A 6 22.23 2.07 10.24
N GLY A 7 21.23 2.18 11.13
CA GLY A 7 21.34 2.96 12.36
C GLY A 7 22.36 2.43 13.38
N LEU A 8 22.74 1.15 13.31
CA LEU A 8 23.82 0.58 14.12
C LEU A 8 25.21 0.79 13.50
N ASN A 9 25.30 1.02 12.19
CA ASN A 9 26.57 1.16 11.47
C ASN A 9 27.00 2.62 11.26
N ILE A 10 26.05 3.55 11.18
CA ILE A 10 26.33 4.97 10.93
C ILE A 10 26.12 5.76 12.22
N ASN A 11 27.12 6.54 12.61
CA ASN A 11 27.02 7.44 13.76
C ASN A 11 26.04 8.59 13.44
N HIS A 12 25.14 8.91 14.36
CA HIS A 12 24.17 10.00 14.23
C HIS A 12 24.78 11.39 13.96
N ASN A 13 26.06 11.60 14.28
CA ASN A 13 26.79 12.86 14.09
C ASN A 13 27.62 12.92 12.80
N ASP A 14 27.48 11.94 11.89
CA ASP A 14 28.25 11.91 10.65
C ASP A 14 27.68 12.88 9.60
N GLU A 15 28.51 13.81 9.13
CA GLU A 15 28.15 14.86 8.15
C GLU A 15 27.71 14.28 6.78
N SER A 16 28.12 13.03 6.50
CA SER A 16 27.70 12.29 5.30
C SER A 16 26.22 11.89 5.29
N LEU A 17 25.52 11.94 6.43
CA LEU A 17 24.07 11.71 6.51
C LEU A 17 23.26 12.93 6.06
N PHE A 18 23.76 14.15 6.31
CA PHE A 18 23.06 15.40 5.97
C PHE A 18 23.21 15.77 4.50
N THR A 19 24.29 15.35 3.85
CA THR A 19 24.46 15.49 2.39
C THR A 19 23.55 14.56 1.59
N ALA A 20 22.99 13.50 2.20
CA ALA A 20 22.03 12.61 1.55
C ALA A 20 20.61 13.23 1.40
N ASP A 21 20.29 14.26 2.19
CA ASP A 21 19.00 14.96 2.11
C ASP A 21 19.01 16.10 1.06
N SER A 22 20.18 16.72 0.85
CA SER A 22 20.36 17.83 -0.09
C SER A 22 20.71 17.38 -1.51
N ASP A 23 21.43 16.27 -1.67
CA ASP A 23 21.87 15.80 -2.97
C ASP A 23 20.94 14.68 -3.49
N SER A 24 20.05 15.04 -4.41
CA SER A 24 19.09 14.14 -5.08
C SER A 24 19.71 13.01 -5.92
N SER A 25 21.03 12.84 -5.84
CA SER A 25 21.75 11.79 -6.52
C SER A 25 21.54 10.44 -5.84
N VAL A 26 21.18 9.42 -6.63
CA VAL A 26 21.10 8.01 -6.21
C VAL A 26 22.42 7.52 -5.55
N ALA A 27 23.52 8.28 -5.69
CA ALA A 27 24.83 8.02 -5.11
C ALA A 27 24.90 8.19 -3.58
N ALA A 28 23.97 8.91 -2.95
CA ALA A 28 23.96 9.17 -1.50
C ALA A 28 23.00 8.25 -0.71
N SER A 29 22.73 7.03 -1.19
CA SER A 29 21.97 6.06 -0.40
C SER A 29 22.73 5.71 0.89
N PRO A 30 22.10 5.65 2.07
CA PRO A 30 22.79 5.28 3.31
C PRO A 30 23.51 3.92 3.21
N ILE A 31 23.03 3.02 2.35
CA ILE A 31 23.67 1.73 2.08
C ILE A 31 24.97 1.92 1.29
N THR A 32 25.00 2.77 0.26
CA THR A 32 26.22 3.03 -0.51
C THR A 32 27.27 3.76 0.33
N VAL A 33 26.84 4.63 1.25
CA VAL A 33 27.71 5.30 2.23
C VAL A 33 28.42 4.28 3.13
N VAL A 34 27.71 3.29 3.67
CA VAL A 34 28.32 2.22 4.50
C VAL A 34 29.39 1.43 3.73
N PHE A 35 29.13 1.08 2.47
CA PHE A 35 30.13 0.38 1.65
C PHE A 35 31.33 1.25 1.27
N LYS A 36 31.11 2.56 1.10
CA LYS A 36 32.18 3.54 0.87
C LYS A 36 33.05 3.71 2.12
N MET A 37 32.45 3.82 3.30
CA MET A 37 33.16 3.88 4.60
C MET A 37 33.94 2.58 4.89
N ALA A 38 33.42 1.42 4.45
CA ALA A 38 34.11 0.14 4.56
C ALA A 38 35.29 -0.04 3.59
N GLY A 39 35.64 0.96 2.78
CA GLY A 39 36.78 0.94 1.86
C GLY A 39 36.59 0.05 0.63
N PHE A 40 35.38 -0.44 0.38
CA PHE A 40 35.09 -1.39 -0.70
C PHE A 40 34.46 -0.69 -1.92
N GLY A 41 35.29 0.02 -2.70
CA GLY A 41 34.83 0.83 -3.83
C GLY A 41 34.02 0.06 -4.90
N GLY A 42 34.34 -1.22 -5.13
CA GLY A 42 33.57 -2.08 -6.04
C GLY A 42 32.17 -2.46 -5.52
N GLY A 43 31.95 -2.38 -4.20
CA GLY A 43 30.66 -2.69 -3.57
C GLY A 43 29.58 -1.68 -3.91
N VAL A 44 29.96 -0.42 -4.15
CA VAL A 44 29.02 0.65 -4.55
C VAL A 44 28.33 0.30 -5.87
N HIS A 45 29.08 -0.16 -6.87
CA HIS A 45 28.52 -0.55 -8.17
C HIS A 45 27.62 -1.80 -8.07
N LEU A 46 28.01 -2.77 -7.25
CA LEU A 46 27.19 -3.97 -7.01
C LEU A 46 25.86 -3.61 -6.34
N VAL A 47 25.90 -2.78 -5.29
CA VAL A 47 24.69 -2.30 -4.60
C VAL A 47 23.79 -1.51 -5.56
N ASN A 48 24.36 -0.63 -6.38
CA ASN A 48 23.60 0.11 -7.38
C ASN A 48 22.95 -0.81 -8.42
N ALA A 49 23.65 -1.83 -8.92
CA ALA A 49 23.08 -2.80 -9.86
C ALA A 49 21.90 -3.59 -9.24
N VAL A 50 22.05 -4.01 -7.98
CA VAL A 50 20.97 -4.68 -7.23
C VAL A 50 19.79 -3.73 -7.00
N LEU A 51 20.04 -2.47 -6.63
CA LEU A 51 19.01 -1.46 -6.43
C LEU A 51 18.22 -1.21 -7.72
N LEU A 52 18.89 -1.02 -8.86
CA LEU A 52 18.24 -0.83 -10.16
C LEU A 52 17.37 -2.03 -10.53
N THR A 53 17.87 -3.25 -10.32
CA THR A 53 17.11 -4.48 -10.60
C THR A 53 15.89 -4.61 -9.68
N ALA A 54 16.05 -4.27 -8.39
CA ALA A 54 14.97 -4.30 -7.42
C ALA A 54 13.88 -3.26 -7.73
N VAL A 55 14.28 -2.04 -8.10
CA VAL A 55 13.36 -0.97 -8.50
C VAL A 55 12.59 -1.37 -9.75
N LEU A 56 13.26 -1.88 -10.80
CA LEU A 56 12.59 -2.35 -12.03
C LEU A 56 11.53 -3.43 -11.74
N SER A 57 11.85 -4.38 -10.85
CA SER A 57 10.93 -5.44 -10.45
C SER A 57 9.72 -4.89 -9.66
N ALA A 58 9.97 -3.99 -8.71
CA ALA A 58 8.92 -3.33 -7.93
C ALA A 58 8.00 -2.48 -8.84
N THR A 59 8.58 -1.71 -9.76
CA THR A 59 7.83 -0.90 -10.72
C THR A 59 6.92 -1.77 -11.58
N ASN A 60 7.40 -2.87 -12.15
CA ASN A 60 6.55 -3.77 -12.95
C ASN A 60 5.35 -4.30 -12.13
N SER A 61 5.56 -4.63 -10.86
CA SER A 61 4.48 -5.05 -9.94
C SER A 61 3.47 -3.93 -9.66
N CYS A 62 3.94 -2.69 -9.50
CA CYS A 62 3.07 -1.52 -9.32
C CYS A 62 2.23 -1.24 -10.57
N PHE A 63 2.80 -1.31 -11.78
CA PHE A 63 2.07 -1.16 -13.04
C PHE A 63 0.98 -2.23 -13.20
N TYR A 64 1.33 -3.48 -12.89
CA TYR A 64 0.37 -4.58 -12.90
C TYR A 64 -0.76 -4.36 -11.89
N ALA A 65 -0.45 -4.00 -10.65
CA ALA A 65 -1.44 -3.74 -9.62
C ALA A 65 -2.37 -2.57 -9.99
N SER A 66 -1.81 -1.43 -10.41
CA SER A 66 -2.55 -0.22 -10.75
C SER A 66 -3.50 -0.42 -11.93
N SER A 67 -3.04 -1.06 -13.01
CA SER A 67 -3.88 -1.34 -14.19
C SER A 67 -5.04 -2.28 -13.86
N ARG A 68 -4.81 -3.31 -13.02
CA ARG A 68 -5.86 -4.23 -12.55
C ARG A 68 -6.85 -3.59 -11.58
N MET A 69 -6.39 -2.72 -10.70
CA MET A 69 -7.27 -1.94 -9.81
C MET A 69 -8.21 -1.05 -10.64
N LEU A 70 -7.67 -0.35 -11.65
CA LEU A 70 -8.47 0.51 -12.53
C LEU A 70 -9.46 -0.29 -13.39
N MET A 71 -9.03 -1.46 -13.91
CA MET A 71 -9.90 -2.41 -14.62
C MET A 71 -11.06 -2.90 -13.73
N SER A 72 -10.78 -3.30 -12.49
CA SER A 72 -11.80 -3.75 -11.52
C SER A 72 -12.80 -2.63 -11.21
N LEU A 73 -12.31 -1.40 -11.08
CA LEU A 73 -13.15 -0.23 -10.85
C LEU A 73 -14.10 0.04 -12.04
N ALA A 74 -13.60 -0.10 -13.27
CA ALA A 74 -14.39 0.06 -14.49
C ALA A 74 -15.43 -1.05 -14.68
N GLN A 75 -15.07 -2.30 -14.36
CA GLN A 75 -16.01 -3.44 -14.40
C GLN A 75 -17.16 -3.30 -13.41
N ARG A 76 -16.91 -2.67 -12.25
CA ARG A 76 -17.94 -2.34 -11.24
C ARG A 76 -18.73 -1.07 -11.56
N GLY A 77 -18.48 -0.42 -12.70
CA GLY A 77 -19.18 0.81 -13.11
C GLY A 77 -18.75 2.08 -12.36
N HIS A 78 -17.64 2.02 -11.61
CA HIS A 78 -17.08 3.14 -10.86
C HIS A 78 -16.00 3.93 -11.63
N ALA A 79 -15.65 3.49 -12.84
CA ALA A 79 -14.75 4.18 -13.76
C ALA A 79 -15.25 4.04 -15.23
N PRO A 80 -14.76 4.86 -16.17
CA PRO A 80 -15.16 4.77 -17.59
C PRO A 80 -15.03 3.35 -18.15
N LYS A 81 -16.08 2.87 -18.82
CA LYS A 81 -16.17 1.48 -19.34
C LYS A 81 -14.99 1.08 -20.23
N VAL A 82 -14.38 2.04 -20.93
CA VAL A 82 -13.21 1.83 -21.79
C VAL A 82 -12.03 1.24 -21.00
N LEU A 83 -11.86 1.60 -19.73
CA LEU A 83 -10.78 1.09 -18.88
C LEU A 83 -11.01 -0.35 -18.41
N GLY A 84 -12.24 -0.85 -18.55
CA GLY A 84 -12.61 -2.24 -18.25
C GLY A 84 -12.36 -3.21 -19.40
N TYR A 85 -11.94 -2.72 -20.57
CA TYR A 85 -11.65 -3.56 -21.73
C TYR A 85 -10.39 -4.40 -21.50
N VAL A 86 -10.49 -5.69 -21.80
CA VAL A 86 -9.41 -6.67 -21.64
C VAL A 86 -9.16 -7.36 -22.98
N THR A 87 -7.89 -7.52 -23.34
CA THR A 87 -7.47 -8.28 -24.52
C THR A 87 -7.73 -9.78 -24.36
N SER A 88 -7.62 -10.55 -25.45
CA SER A 88 -7.73 -12.02 -25.44
C SER A 88 -6.72 -12.69 -24.50
N GLN A 89 -5.57 -12.05 -24.25
CA GLN A 89 -4.54 -12.50 -23.32
C GLN A 89 -4.79 -12.09 -21.86
N GLY A 90 -5.94 -11.48 -21.56
CA GLY A 90 -6.30 -11.09 -20.20
C GLY A 90 -5.65 -9.79 -19.72
N VAL A 91 -5.06 -8.99 -20.61
CA VAL A 91 -4.35 -7.73 -20.27
C VAL A 91 -5.26 -6.51 -20.50
N PRO A 92 -5.49 -5.65 -19.47
CA PRO A 92 -6.30 -4.43 -19.61
C PRO A 92 -5.48 -3.29 -20.24
N VAL A 93 -5.34 -3.30 -21.56
CA VAL A 93 -4.49 -2.35 -22.31
C VAL A 93 -4.87 -0.88 -22.08
N PRO A 94 -6.15 -0.46 -22.12
CA PRO A 94 -6.49 0.95 -21.92
C PRO A 94 -6.14 1.45 -20.51
N ALA A 95 -6.36 0.62 -19.48
CA ALA A 95 -5.95 0.95 -18.12
C ALA A 95 -4.43 1.04 -17.98
N LEU A 96 -3.69 0.13 -18.63
CA LEU A 96 -2.22 0.15 -18.64
C LEU A 96 -1.68 1.42 -19.32
N LEU A 97 -2.26 1.83 -20.44
CA LEU A 97 -1.86 3.06 -21.14
C LEU A 97 -2.09 4.31 -20.29
N VAL A 98 -3.17 4.38 -19.51
CA VAL A 98 -3.40 5.49 -18.58
C VAL A 98 -2.35 5.53 -17.48
N VAL A 99 -2.04 4.39 -16.86
CA VAL A 99 -0.99 4.30 -15.82
C VAL A 99 0.37 4.71 -16.38
N LEU A 100 0.68 4.29 -17.61
CA LEU A 100 1.91 4.64 -18.30
C LEU A 100 1.97 6.13 -18.65
N ALA A 101 0.88 6.72 -19.15
CA ALA A 101 0.79 8.14 -19.44
C ALA A 101 1.03 8.99 -18.19
N VAL A 102 0.42 8.63 -17.05
CA VAL A 102 0.62 9.32 -15.78
C VAL A 102 2.07 9.19 -15.30
N SER A 103 2.66 7.99 -15.44
CA SER A 103 4.06 7.75 -15.05
C SER A 103 5.05 8.52 -15.92
N CYS A 104 4.83 8.59 -17.24
CA CYS A 104 5.60 9.42 -18.15
C CYS A 104 5.46 10.92 -17.82
N LEU A 105 4.25 11.36 -17.46
CA LEU A 105 4.02 12.75 -17.05
C LEU A 105 4.77 13.09 -15.76
N SER A 106 4.75 12.20 -14.75
CA SER A 106 5.52 12.36 -13.52
C SER A 106 7.03 12.40 -13.77
N PHE A 107 7.52 11.61 -14.72
CA PHE A 107 8.93 11.66 -15.14
C PHE A 107 9.29 13.00 -15.79
N LEU A 108 8.47 13.49 -16.73
CA LEU A 108 8.67 14.79 -17.37
C LEU A 108 8.65 15.95 -16.36
N ALA A 109 7.76 15.88 -15.37
CA ALA A 109 7.68 16.86 -14.29
C ALA A 109 8.93 16.86 -13.39
N THR A 110 9.73 15.79 -13.37
CA THR A 110 10.99 15.75 -12.62
C THR A 110 12.11 16.50 -13.35
N ILE A 111 12.05 16.58 -14.68
CA ILE A 111 13.02 17.33 -15.50
C ILE A 111 12.80 18.84 -15.34
N TRP A 112 11.55 19.27 -15.13
CA TRP A 112 11.17 20.69 -15.05
C TRP A 112 10.77 21.07 -13.62
N GLY A 113 11.66 21.75 -12.88
CA GLY A 113 11.31 22.36 -11.58
C GLY A 113 12.19 21.99 -10.38
N GLU A 114 13.52 21.89 -10.54
CA GLU A 114 14.51 21.76 -9.44
C GLU A 114 14.18 20.70 -8.37
N GLY A 115 13.52 19.60 -8.75
CA GLY A 115 13.14 18.54 -7.81
C GLY A 115 11.95 18.86 -6.90
N VAL A 116 11.33 20.05 -7.00
CA VAL A 116 10.13 20.43 -6.23
C VAL A 116 8.95 19.52 -6.59
N ALA A 117 8.71 19.29 -7.88
CA ALA A 117 7.64 18.40 -8.34
C ALA A 117 7.85 16.95 -7.86
N PHE A 118 9.10 16.49 -7.80
CA PHE A 118 9.44 15.18 -7.26
C PHE A 118 9.11 15.07 -5.77
N ARG A 119 9.47 16.08 -4.98
CA ARG A 119 9.10 16.16 -3.55
C ARG A 119 7.58 16.11 -3.36
N TRP A 120 6.82 16.81 -4.20
CA TRP A 120 5.35 16.76 -4.17
C TRP A 120 4.81 15.36 -4.48
N PHE A 121 5.36 14.64 -5.46
CA PHE A 121 4.93 13.26 -5.77
C PHE A 121 5.26 12.27 -4.65
N ILE A 122 6.41 12.42 -3.98
CA ILE A 122 6.77 11.60 -2.82
C ILE A 122 5.76 11.83 -1.70
N ASN A 123 5.49 13.09 -1.35
CA ASN A 123 4.56 13.44 -0.27
C ASN A 123 3.13 12.98 -0.60
N LEU A 124 2.69 13.18 -1.84
CA LEU A 124 1.40 12.69 -2.33
C LEU A 124 1.28 11.17 -2.20
N THR A 125 2.30 10.42 -2.59
CA THR A 125 2.30 8.96 -2.54
C THR A 125 2.31 8.46 -1.09
N GLY A 126 3.12 9.07 -0.23
CA GLY A 126 3.20 8.74 1.20
C GLY A 126 1.87 8.96 1.93
N THR A 127 1.27 10.14 1.74
CA THR A 127 -0.05 10.47 2.32
C THR A 127 -1.14 9.56 1.77
N SER A 128 -1.16 9.29 0.47
CA SER A 128 -2.14 8.40 -0.17
C SER A 128 -2.05 6.97 0.36
N ALA A 129 -0.83 6.47 0.57
CA ALA A 129 -0.62 5.18 1.21
C ALA A 129 -1.20 5.19 2.63
N LEU A 130 -0.81 6.14 3.49
CA LEU A 130 -1.32 6.21 4.86
C LEU A 130 -2.87 6.24 4.92
N LEU A 131 -3.51 7.07 4.10
CA LEU A 131 -4.97 7.13 4.01
C LEU A 131 -5.59 5.81 3.56
N THR A 132 -4.94 5.09 2.64
CA THR A 132 -5.39 3.75 2.19
C THR A 132 -5.35 2.75 3.35
N TRP A 133 -4.28 2.73 4.13
CA TRP A 133 -4.16 1.83 5.29
C TRP A 133 -5.18 2.14 6.38
N ILE A 134 -5.39 3.43 6.69
CA ILE A 134 -6.44 3.87 7.64
C ILE A 134 -7.83 3.44 7.14
N SER A 135 -8.10 3.63 5.84
CA SER A 135 -9.37 3.25 5.22
C SER A 135 -9.61 1.73 5.31
N ILE A 136 -8.60 0.91 5.02
CA ILE A 136 -8.67 -0.55 5.14
C ILE A 136 -8.96 -0.97 6.58
N ALA A 137 -8.26 -0.37 7.55
CA ALA A 137 -8.47 -0.67 8.96
C ALA A 137 -9.88 -0.29 9.43
N PHE A 138 -10.38 0.88 9.00
CA PHE A 138 -11.73 1.33 9.28
C PHE A 138 -12.81 0.42 8.66
N ILE A 139 -12.62 0.02 7.39
CA ILE A 139 -13.51 -0.95 6.72
C ILE A 139 -13.52 -2.29 7.48
N ASN A 140 -12.38 -2.75 7.99
CA ASN A 140 -12.31 -3.98 8.79
C ASN A 140 -13.14 -3.88 10.07
N LEU A 141 -13.07 -2.75 10.78
CA LEU A 141 -13.89 -2.51 11.98
C LEU A 141 -15.39 -2.50 11.64
N ARG A 142 -15.78 -1.82 10.55
CA ARG A 142 -17.17 -1.78 10.09
C ARG A 142 -17.68 -3.14 9.65
N PHE A 143 -16.87 -3.90 8.91
CA PHE A 143 -17.18 -5.26 8.47
C PHE A 143 -17.51 -6.16 9.68
N ARG A 144 -16.70 -6.11 10.73
CA ARG A 144 -16.95 -6.89 11.96
C ARG A 144 -18.22 -6.46 12.70
N ARG A 145 -18.48 -5.14 12.74
CA ARG A 145 -19.69 -4.61 13.35
C ARG A 145 -20.94 -5.07 12.58
N ALA A 146 -20.90 -5.00 11.26
CA ALA A 146 -21.99 -5.48 10.40
C ALA A 146 -22.20 -7.01 10.51
N TRP A 147 -21.12 -7.79 10.53
CA TRP A 147 -21.18 -9.24 10.72
C TRP A 147 -21.87 -9.64 12.04
N LYS A 148 -21.51 -8.96 13.13
CA LYS A 148 -22.10 -9.20 14.46
C LYS A 148 -23.57 -8.78 14.52
N ILE A 149 -23.93 -7.63 13.93
CA ILE A 149 -25.32 -7.11 13.93
C ILE A 149 -26.25 -8.04 13.14
N GLN A 150 -25.77 -8.69 12.08
CA GLN A 150 -26.54 -9.68 11.32
C GLN A 150 -26.63 -11.06 11.99
N GLY A 151 -26.17 -11.20 13.24
CA GLY A 151 -26.25 -12.46 14.00
C GLY A 151 -25.40 -13.59 13.41
N ARG A 152 -24.34 -13.28 12.66
CA ARG A 152 -23.42 -14.26 12.10
C ARG A 152 -22.29 -14.55 13.08
N ASP A 153 -21.90 -15.82 13.21
CA ASP A 153 -20.78 -16.21 14.08
C ASP A 153 -19.44 -15.88 13.40
N PHE A 154 -18.45 -15.46 14.18
CA PHE A 154 -17.09 -15.30 13.69
C PHE A 154 -16.42 -16.63 13.35
N LEU A 155 -16.92 -17.76 13.86
CA LEU A 155 -16.48 -19.11 13.48
C LEU A 155 -16.70 -19.41 11.99
N ASP A 156 -17.73 -18.81 11.38
CA ASP A 156 -18.10 -18.99 9.97
C ASP A 156 -17.14 -18.30 8.98
N LEU A 157 -16.19 -17.46 9.44
CA LEU A 157 -15.22 -16.85 8.55
C LEU A 157 -14.07 -17.82 8.25
N PRO A 158 -13.67 -18.02 6.98
CA PRO A 158 -12.55 -18.89 6.63
C PRO A 158 -11.24 -18.41 7.29
N PHE A 159 -11.02 -17.09 7.33
CA PHE A 159 -9.85 -16.47 7.94
C PHE A 159 -10.19 -15.66 9.19
N LYS A 160 -9.47 -15.95 10.28
CA LYS A 160 -9.48 -15.18 11.53
C LYS A 160 -8.11 -14.52 11.72
N ALA A 161 -8.09 -13.19 11.72
CA ALA A 161 -6.88 -12.46 12.06
C ALA A 161 -6.52 -12.67 13.55
N PRO A 162 -5.28 -13.05 13.89
CA PRO A 162 -4.85 -13.16 15.28
C PRO A 162 -4.96 -11.80 15.96
N PHE A 163 -5.30 -11.74 17.25
CA PHE A 163 -5.46 -10.47 18.01
C PHE A 163 -6.48 -9.47 17.45
N SER A 164 -7.41 -9.92 16.62
CA SER A 164 -8.53 -9.08 16.20
C SER A 164 -9.62 -9.01 17.28
N PRO A 165 -10.24 -7.84 17.56
CA PRO A 165 -10.23 -6.57 16.82
C PRO A 165 -9.15 -5.55 17.23
N TYR A 166 -8.31 -5.86 18.21
CA TYR A 166 -7.34 -4.91 18.75
C TYR A 166 -6.36 -4.37 17.69
N LEU A 167 -5.89 -5.23 16.79
CA LEU A 167 -4.99 -4.82 15.69
C LEU A 167 -5.59 -3.75 14.77
N ALA A 168 -6.90 -3.84 14.48
CA ALA A 168 -7.55 -2.87 13.60
C ALA A 168 -7.67 -1.50 14.28
N TRP A 169 -7.97 -1.48 15.59
CA TRP A 169 -7.96 -0.24 16.38
C TRP A 169 -6.57 0.37 16.51
N VAL A 170 -5.57 -0.46 16.78
CA VAL A 170 -4.16 -0.01 16.84
C VAL A 170 -3.73 0.58 15.50
N ALA A 171 -4.08 -0.04 14.38
CA ALA A 171 -3.76 0.48 13.05
C ALA A 171 -4.42 1.84 12.76
N VAL A 172 -5.68 2.04 13.17
CA VAL A 172 -6.37 3.34 13.02
C VAL A 172 -5.73 4.40 13.91
N ILE A 173 -5.46 4.09 15.19
CA ILE A 173 -4.85 5.05 16.12
C ILE A 173 -3.44 5.40 15.67
N LEU A 174 -2.62 4.42 15.31
CA LEU A 174 -1.26 4.63 14.83
C LEU A 174 -1.27 5.43 13.51
N GLY A 175 -2.16 5.11 12.58
CA GLY A 175 -2.32 5.88 11.35
C GLY A 175 -2.71 7.33 11.60
N ALA A 176 -3.63 7.58 12.53
CA ALA A 176 -4.03 8.93 12.95
C ALA A 176 -2.87 9.69 13.63
N LEU A 177 -2.08 9.02 14.47
CA LEU A 177 -0.91 9.62 15.12
C LEU A 177 0.18 9.96 14.10
N ILE A 178 0.47 9.07 13.15
CA ILE A 178 1.44 9.34 12.08
C ILE A 178 0.96 10.51 11.21
N PHE A 179 -0.32 10.55 10.88
CA PHE A 179 -0.91 11.64 10.10
C PHE A 179 -0.84 12.98 10.86
N ALA A 180 -1.14 12.99 12.16
CA ALA A 180 -0.96 14.16 13.01
C ALA A 180 0.51 14.59 13.11
N GLY A 181 1.43 13.63 13.20
CA GLY A 181 2.87 13.87 13.18
C GLY A 181 3.35 14.48 11.88
N GLN A 182 2.82 14.05 10.73
CA GLN A 182 3.13 14.67 9.44
C GLN A 182 2.64 16.11 9.35
N GLY A 183 1.43 16.39 9.84
CA GLY A 183 0.91 17.77 9.93
C GLY A 183 1.74 18.66 10.86
N TRP A 184 2.19 18.10 12.00
CA TRP A 184 3.09 18.80 12.92
C TRP A 184 4.46 19.07 12.29
N ALA A 185 5.07 18.08 11.64
CA ALA A 185 6.37 18.22 10.99
C ALA A 185 6.33 19.30 9.89
N ALA A 186 5.28 19.31 9.08
CA ALA A 186 5.09 20.31 8.00
C ALA A 186 4.89 21.75 8.50
N THR A 187 4.58 21.95 9.78
CA THR A 187 4.37 23.29 10.37
C THR A 187 5.51 23.76 11.27
N THR A 188 6.38 22.84 11.70
CA THR A 188 7.42 23.11 12.72
C THR A 188 8.84 23.09 12.14
N TYR A 189 9.10 22.29 11.10
CA TYR A 189 10.39 22.24 10.44
C TYR A 189 10.38 23.15 9.20
N ASP A 190 11.24 24.16 9.26
CA ASP A 190 11.64 25.09 8.20
C ASP A 190 10.75 26.34 7.93
N SER A 191 11.36 27.51 8.08
CA SER A 191 10.71 28.83 8.02
C SER A 191 10.70 29.46 6.61
N ASP A 192 11.47 28.92 5.66
CA ASP A 192 11.58 29.48 4.30
C ASP A 192 10.75 28.72 3.23
N THR A 193 10.39 27.44 3.45
CA THR A 193 9.59 26.62 2.51
C THR A 193 8.25 26.11 3.04
N LEU A 194 7.80 26.64 4.18
CA LEU A 194 6.59 26.23 4.90
C LEU A 194 5.35 26.09 4.00
N ALA A 195 5.18 26.97 3.02
CA ALA A 195 4.07 26.88 2.06
C ALA A 195 4.14 25.62 1.16
N GLN A 196 5.34 25.22 0.73
CA GLN A 196 5.53 24.05 -0.12
C GLN A 196 5.35 22.74 0.66
N ASP A 197 5.79 22.70 1.92
CA ASP A 197 5.71 21.51 2.77
C ASP A 197 4.27 21.24 3.24
N ILE A 198 3.54 22.29 3.62
CA ILE A 198 2.11 22.21 3.91
C ILE A 198 1.34 21.75 2.67
N VAL A 199 1.59 22.37 1.51
CA VAL A 199 0.93 21.96 0.26
C VAL A 199 1.26 20.50 -0.06
N GLY A 200 2.51 20.06 0.11
CA GLY A 200 2.93 18.68 -0.14
C GLY A 200 2.21 17.64 0.73
N VAL A 201 2.01 17.91 2.02
CA VAL A 201 1.30 16.99 2.92
C VAL A 201 -0.21 17.01 2.67
N TYR A 202 -0.80 18.19 2.51
CA TYR A 202 -2.25 18.35 2.40
C TYR A 202 -2.80 18.13 0.99
N ILE A 203 -2.00 18.23 -0.08
CA ILE A 203 -2.45 17.96 -1.45
C ILE A 203 -2.98 16.54 -1.60
N GLY A 204 -2.35 15.56 -0.93
CA GLY A 204 -2.84 14.17 -0.93
C GLY A 204 -4.17 14.00 -0.23
N VAL A 205 -4.39 14.75 0.84
CA VAL A 205 -5.66 14.77 1.59
C VAL A 205 -6.76 15.42 0.77
N VAL A 206 -6.45 16.56 0.13
CA VAL A 206 -7.38 17.30 -0.73
C VAL A 206 -7.74 16.47 -1.95
N LEU A 207 -6.77 15.81 -2.59
CA LEU A 207 -7.04 14.94 -3.73
C LEU A 207 -7.85 13.71 -3.32
N PHE A 208 -7.51 13.05 -2.21
CA PHE A 208 -8.28 11.92 -1.70
C PHE A 208 -9.72 12.32 -1.37
N GLY A 209 -9.90 13.43 -0.64
CA GLY A 209 -11.20 13.99 -0.33
C GLY A 209 -11.96 14.42 -1.59
N GLY A 210 -11.29 15.03 -2.54
CA GLY A 210 -11.83 15.45 -3.84
C GLY A 210 -12.32 14.26 -4.66
N PHE A 211 -11.53 13.20 -4.80
CA PHE A 211 -11.96 11.97 -5.46
C PHE A 211 -13.10 11.29 -4.71
N PHE A 212 -13.08 11.29 -3.38
CA PHE A 212 -14.15 10.73 -2.56
C PHE A 212 -15.46 11.51 -2.74
N ILE A 213 -15.41 12.84 -2.71
CA ILE A 213 -16.56 13.72 -2.93
C ILE A 213 -17.06 13.61 -4.37
N ALA A 214 -16.17 13.60 -5.36
CA ALA A 214 -16.53 13.43 -6.77
C ALA A 214 -17.24 12.08 -6.99
N TYR A 215 -16.72 11.01 -6.39
CA TYR A 215 -17.37 9.71 -6.39
C TYR A 215 -18.73 9.75 -5.70
N TRP A 216 -18.81 10.41 -4.54
CA TRP A 216 -20.07 10.56 -3.81
C TRP A 216 -21.12 11.33 -4.61
N ILE A 217 -20.75 12.41 -5.28
CA ILE A 217 -21.63 13.20 -6.15
C ILE A 217 -22.07 12.37 -7.36
N TYR A 218 -21.14 11.69 -8.04
CA TYR A 218 -21.46 10.77 -9.14
C TYR A 218 -22.46 9.69 -8.69
N HIS A 219 -22.22 9.10 -7.53
CA HIS A 219 -23.09 8.08 -6.95
C HIS A 219 -24.47 8.66 -6.57
N LEU A 220 -24.52 9.87 -6.01
CA LEU A 220 -25.77 10.54 -5.65
C LEU A 220 -26.62 10.83 -6.90
N ILE A 221 -26.00 11.26 -7.99
CA ILE A 221 -26.67 11.59 -9.26
C ILE A 221 -27.17 10.31 -9.96
N ASN A 222 -26.34 9.27 -10.05
CA ASN A 222 -26.70 8.03 -10.75
C ASN A 222 -27.61 7.09 -9.95
N PHE A 223 -27.50 7.07 -8.61
CA PHE A 223 -28.17 6.07 -7.76
C PHE A 223 -29.20 6.66 -6.77
N ARG A 224 -29.69 7.89 -7.03
CA ARG A 224 -30.85 8.54 -6.37
C ARG A 224 -31.19 8.03 -4.95
N GLY A 225 -30.39 8.44 -3.95
CA GLY A 225 -30.81 8.42 -2.54
C GLY A 225 -30.25 7.30 -1.65
N LEU A 226 -29.29 6.50 -2.11
CA LEU A 226 -28.60 5.52 -1.24
C LEU A 226 -27.62 6.22 -0.27
N PRO A 227 -27.51 5.76 0.99
CA PRO A 227 -26.64 6.36 2.00
C PRO A 227 -25.15 6.25 1.63
N LEU A 228 -24.36 7.26 2.03
CA LEU A 228 -22.89 7.33 1.80
C LEU A 228 -22.16 6.04 2.22
N PHE A 229 -22.67 5.37 3.24
CA PHE A 229 -22.20 4.05 3.65
C PHE A 229 -23.37 3.08 3.73
N VAL A 230 -23.17 1.86 3.21
CA VAL A 230 -24.15 0.78 3.30
C VAL A 230 -24.49 0.49 4.77
N PRO A 231 -25.77 0.55 5.19
CA PRO A 231 -26.19 0.23 6.55
C PRO A 231 -25.67 -1.13 6.98
N ALA A 232 -25.28 -1.27 8.25
CA ALA A 232 -24.67 -2.50 8.74
C ALA A 232 -25.57 -3.75 8.58
N LEU A 233 -26.90 -3.55 8.56
CA LEU A 233 -27.90 -4.59 8.33
C LEU A 233 -28.04 -4.99 6.86
N GLU A 234 -27.78 -4.07 5.92
CA GLU A 234 -27.91 -4.26 4.47
C GLU A 234 -26.58 -4.64 3.80
N ALA A 235 -25.50 -4.73 4.57
CA ALA A 235 -24.20 -5.13 4.06
C ALA A 235 -24.28 -6.56 3.49
N ASP A 236 -24.09 -6.66 2.17
CA ASP A 236 -24.11 -7.94 1.46
C ASP A 236 -22.81 -8.72 1.71
N PHE A 237 -22.96 -9.94 2.23
CA PHE A 237 -21.88 -10.87 2.51
C PHE A 237 -22.02 -12.19 1.77
N GLU A 238 -23.00 -12.30 0.88
CA GLU A 238 -23.36 -13.54 0.20
C GLU A 238 -23.10 -13.44 -1.30
N THR A 239 -23.40 -12.30 -1.93
CA THR A 239 -23.16 -12.13 -3.37
C THR A 239 -21.67 -12.09 -3.68
N GLY A 240 -21.21 -13.05 -4.50
CA GLY A 240 -19.80 -13.16 -4.89
C GLY A 240 -18.87 -13.69 -3.79
N ALA A 241 -19.41 -14.18 -2.68
CA ALA A 241 -18.63 -14.86 -1.66
C ALA A 241 -18.08 -16.19 -2.22
N VAL A 242 -16.79 -16.46 -1.97
CA VAL A 242 -16.14 -17.72 -2.39
C VAL A 242 -16.63 -18.91 -1.55
N TRP A 243 -17.30 -18.65 -0.43
CA TRP A 243 -17.83 -19.66 0.51
C TRP A 243 -19.24 -19.27 0.98
N LYS A 244 -20.08 -20.26 1.29
CA LYS A 244 -21.42 -20.02 1.84
C LYS A 244 -21.40 -19.97 3.38
N ARG A 245 -22.52 -19.53 3.96
CA ARG A 245 -22.72 -19.46 5.40
C ARG A 245 -22.53 -20.85 6.04
N GLY A 246 -21.69 -20.95 7.07
CA GLY A 246 -21.34 -22.20 7.74
C GLY A 246 -20.23 -23.04 7.08
N GLU A 247 -19.87 -22.76 5.82
CA GLU A 247 -18.81 -23.50 5.10
C GLU A 247 -17.39 -22.99 5.42
N GLY A 248 -17.26 -21.94 6.24
CA GLY A 248 -15.97 -21.35 6.58
C GLY A 248 -15.00 -22.32 7.27
N ALA A 249 -15.51 -23.31 8.00
CA ALA A 249 -14.69 -24.37 8.59
C ALA A 249 -14.10 -25.30 7.50
N ILE A 250 -14.90 -25.67 6.51
CA ILE A 250 -14.51 -26.55 5.40
C ILE A 250 -13.44 -25.87 4.54
N VAL A 251 -13.65 -24.60 4.18
CA VAL A 251 -12.66 -23.82 3.43
C VAL A 251 -11.36 -23.67 4.22
N ARG A 252 -11.43 -23.53 5.55
CA ARG A 252 -10.23 -23.45 6.40
C ARG A 252 -9.46 -24.78 6.42
N GLU A 253 -10.14 -25.92 6.33
CA GLU A 253 -9.52 -27.23 6.21
C GLU A 253 -8.90 -27.44 4.83
N GLN A 254 -9.62 -27.11 3.76
CA GLN A 254 -9.09 -27.14 2.38
C GLN A 254 -7.83 -26.26 2.26
N ASP A 255 -7.86 -25.04 2.80
CA ASP A 255 -6.69 -24.15 2.83
C ASP A 255 -5.50 -24.76 3.60
N LYS A 256 -5.77 -25.49 4.69
CA LYS A 256 -4.72 -26.20 5.44
C LYS A 256 -4.15 -27.34 4.62
N GLU A 257 -4.99 -28.12 3.96
CA GLU A 257 -4.59 -29.23 3.10
C GLU A 257 -3.78 -28.75 1.90
N GLU A 258 -4.22 -27.69 1.23
CA GLU A 258 -3.45 -27.06 0.15
C GLU A 258 -2.10 -26.56 0.61
N LYS A 259 -2.03 -25.92 1.78
CA LYS A 259 -0.77 -25.47 2.37
C LYS A 259 0.15 -26.65 2.68
N MET A 260 -0.40 -27.74 3.22
CA MET A 260 0.35 -28.97 3.49
C MET A 260 0.80 -29.66 2.19
N ALA A 261 -0.01 -29.65 1.13
CA ALA A 261 0.36 -30.18 -0.17
C ALA A 261 1.46 -29.34 -0.83
N LYS A 262 1.38 -28.01 -0.74
CA LYS A 262 2.44 -27.08 -1.19
C LYS A 262 3.73 -27.30 -0.40
N GLU A 263 3.67 -27.48 0.92
CA GLU A 263 4.83 -27.82 1.75
C GLU A 263 5.42 -29.20 1.38
N ARG A 264 4.56 -30.21 1.16
CA ARG A 264 4.98 -31.52 0.68
C ARG A 264 5.62 -31.44 -0.71
N ASN A 265 5.19 -30.55 -1.58
CA ASN A 265 5.78 -30.41 -2.91
C ASN A 265 6.92 -29.37 -2.95
N ALA A 266 7.18 -28.66 -1.85
CA ALA A 266 8.21 -27.64 -1.78
C ALA A 266 9.61 -28.26 -1.70
N LYS A 267 10.58 -27.58 -2.33
CA LYS A 267 12.01 -27.91 -2.25
C LYS A 267 12.47 -28.01 -0.79
N PRO A 268 13.49 -28.83 -0.46
CA PRO A 268 13.90 -29.11 0.92
C PRO A 268 14.26 -27.86 1.73
N ILE A 269 14.84 -26.83 1.09
CA ILE A 269 15.14 -25.54 1.72
C ILE A 269 13.84 -24.82 2.14
N ALA A 270 12.85 -24.75 1.24
CA ALA A 270 11.56 -24.12 1.51
C ALA A 270 10.78 -24.86 2.62
N ARG A 271 10.84 -26.20 2.66
CA ARG A 271 10.27 -27.01 3.75
C ARG A 271 10.85 -26.65 5.13
N LYS A 272 12.16 -26.39 5.23
CA LYS A 272 12.80 -25.99 6.50
C LYS A 272 12.24 -24.65 7.00
N TRP A 273 11.99 -23.70 6.10
CA TRP A 273 11.35 -22.42 6.39
C TRP A 273 9.88 -22.57 6.81
N TYR A 274 9.11 -23.43 6.14
CA TYR A 274 7.71 -23.71 6.52
C TYR A 274 7.58 -24.31 7.93
N LYS A 275 8.47 -25.25 8.29
CA LYS A 275 8.51 -25.83 9.64
C LYS A 275 8.83 -24.79 10.72
N LEU A 276 9.77 -23.87 10.45
CA LEU A 276 10.12 -22.79 11.37
C LEU A 276 8.96 -21.80 11.59
N LEU A 277 8.23 -21.44 10.52
CA LEU A 277 7.07 -20.54 10.61
C LEU A 277 5.90 -21.13 11.42
N ARG A 278 5.79 -22.47 11.50
CA ARG A 278 4.75 -23.17 12.26
C ARG A 278 4.96 -23.13 13.77
N LEU A 279 6.21 -23.07 14.24
CA LEU A 279 6.55 -23.04 15.67
C LEU A 279 6.18 -21.72 16.36
N GLY A 280 5.82 -20.67 15.61
CA GLY A 280 5.54 -19.33 16.14
C GLY A 280 4.06 -18.94 16.31
N ARG A 281 3.10 -19.84 16.10
CA ARG A 281 1.67 -19.54 16.29
C ARG A 281 1.00 -20.57 17.21
N PRO A 282 0.53 -20.20 18.42
CA PRO A 282 -0.36 -21.06 19.18
C PRO A 282 -1.70 -21.20 18.44
N LEU A 283 -2.26 -22.41 18.52
CA LEU A 283 -3.54 -22.85 17.94
C LEU A 283 -4.73 -22.09 18.50
#